data_AF-A0A5B0PBV3-F1
#
_entry.id   AF-A0A5B0PBV3-F1
#
_cell.length_a   1.000
_cell.length_b   1.000
_cell.length_c   1.000
_cell.angle_alpha   90.00
_cell.angle_beta   90.00
_cell.angle_gamma   90.00
#
_symmetry.space_group_name_H-M   'P 1'
#
loop_
_entity.id
_entity.type
_entity.pdbx_description
1 polymer ?
#
loop_
_entity_poly.entity_id
_entity_poly.type
_entity_poly.pdbx_seq_one_letter_code
_entity_poly.pdbx_strand_id
1 'polypeptide(L)'
;MPVPISHDQAQQQSIIQKMGMGAAMGGAVGMTLGFLFGGFAIISRGAGPRGPLNTLATYMASSGGTFAFFMSIGSVIRTESQPSLTSAQLSSLQSHWRSRHLHPVEKSPIQRYH
;
A
#
# COMPACT_ATOMS: atom_id res chain seq x y z
N MET A 1 2.84 27.90 -5.14
CA MET A 1 1.46 27.72 -4.63
C MET A 1 1.29 26.26 -4.23
N PRO A 2 0.92 25.94 -2.98
CA PRO A 2 0.62 24.56 -2.59
C PRO A 2 -0.63 24.12 -3.36
N VAL A 3 -0.52 23.00 -4.06
CA VAL A 3 -1.68 22.35 -4.66
C VAL A 3 -2.62 21.93 -3.52
N PRO A 4 -3.94 22.15 -3.62
CA PRO A 4 -4.89 21.58 -2.68
C PRO A 4 -4.82 20.06 -2.83
N ILE A 5 -4.08 19.41 -1.92
CA ILE A 5 -4.17 17.97 -1.74
C ILE A 5 -5.54 17.78 -1.10
N SER A 6 -6.50 17.35 -1.92
CA SER A 6 -7.80 16.89 -1.48
C SER A 6 -7.56 16.00 -0.26
N HIS A 7 -8.04 16.46 0.88
CA HIS A 7 -8.16 15.67 2.08
C HIS A 7 -9.16 14.55 1.77
N ASP A 8 -8.73 13.50 1.06
CA ASP A 8 -9.43 12.23 1.14
C ASP A 8 -9.08 11.70 2.52
N GLN A 9 -9.98 12.07 3.42
CA GLN A 9 -10.20 11.57 4.73
C GLN A 9 -9.33 10.35 5.04
N ALA A 10 -8.62 10.41 6.17
CA ALA A 10 -8.55 9.24 7.02
C ALA A 10 -9.99 8.93 7.47
N GLN A 11 -10.83 8.56 6.50
CA GLN A 11 -12.18 8.10 6.68
C GLN A 11 -11.99 6.93 7.59
N GLN A 12 -12.77 6.88 8.64
CA GLN A 12 -12.93 5.69 9.43
C GLN A 12 -13.47 4.61 8.48
N GLN A 13 -12.58 4.02 7.67
CA GLN A 13 -12.93 3.09 6.62
C GLN A 13 -13.58 1.95 7.36
N SER A 14 -14.85 1.69 7.05
CA SER A 14 -15.59 0.62 7.69
C SER A 14 -14.82 -0.69 7.55
N ILE A 15 -15.02 -1.64 8.47
CA ILE A 15 -14.33 -2.94 8.41
C ILE A 15 -14.50 -3.58 7.02
N ILE A 16 -15.67 -3.41 6.40
CA ILE A 16 -15.95 -3.84 5.03
C ILE A 16 -15.05 -3.14 3.99
N GLN A 17 -14.85 -1.84 4.12
CA GLN A 17 -14.02 -1.06 3.21
C GLN A 17 -12.52 -1.42 3.35
N LYS A 18 -12.05 -1.67 4.58
CA LYS A 18 -10.69 -2.17 4.86
C LYS A 18 -10.48 -3.58 4.29
N MET A 19 -11.45 -4.48 4.52
CA MET A 19 -11.45 -5.82 3.93
C MET A 19 -11.43 -5.75 2.41
N GLY A 20 -12.29 -4.91 1.81
CA GLY A 20 -12.37 -4.72 0.37
C GLY A 20 -11.06 -4.23 -0.25
N MET A 21 -10.35 -3.31 0.41
CA MET A 21 -9.04 -2.85 -0.05
C MET A 21 -8.01 -3.98 -0.06
N GLY A 22 -7.96 -4.77 1.02
CA GLY A 22 -7.07 -5.93 1.12
C GLY A 22 -7.41 -7.01 0.09
N ALA A 23 -8.69 -7.28 -0.11
CA ALA A 23 -9.19 -8.23 -1.11
C ALA A 23 -8.86 -7.78 -2.54
N ALA A 24 -9.06 -6.49 -2.87
CA ALA A 24 -8.79 -5.96 -4.21
C ALA A 24 -7.29 -6.01 -4.54
N MET A 25 -6.44 -5.54 -3.62
CA MET A 25 -4.99 -5.56 -3.82
C MET A 25 -4.46 -7.00 -3.85
N GLY A 26 -4.87 -7.84 -2.90
CA GLY A 26 -4.49 -9.25 -2.83
C GLY A 26 -4.97 -10.03 -4.05
N GLY A 27 -6.18 -9.76 -4.52
CA GLY A 27 -6.76 -10.36 -5.72
C GLY A 27 -6.00 -9.98 -6.99
N ALA A 28 -5.64 -8.70 -7.16
CA ALA A 28 -4.87 -8.24 -8.32
C ALA A 28 -3.48 -8.90 -8.39
N VAL A 29 -2.76 -8.93 -7.27
CA VAL A 29 -1.45 -9.59 -7.18
C VAL A 29 -1.58 -11.10 -7.36
N GLY A 30 -2.57 -11.72 -6.72
CA GLY A 30 -2.87 -13.15 -6.85
C GLY A 30 -3.22 -13.55 -8.28
N MET A 31 -4.04 -12.76 -9.00
CA MET A 31 -4.33 -13.00 -10.42
C MET A 31 -3.08 -12.90 -11.29
N THR A 32 -2.19 -11.93 -11.01
CA THR A 32 -0.97 -11.74 -11.79
C THR A 32 0.01 -12.91 -11.59
N LEU A 33 0.21 -13.34 -10.34
CA LEU A 33 1.01 -14.53 -10.01
C LEU A 33 0.39 -15.80 -10.60
N GLY A 34 -0.93 -15.93 -10.52
CA GLY A 34 -1.67 -17.05 -11.13
C GLY A 34 -1.57 -17.06 -12.65
N PHE A 35 -1.50 -15.89 -13.29
CA PHE A 35 -1.26 -15.76 -14.71
C PHE A 35 0.16 -16.20 -15.09
N LEU A 36 1.17 -15.73 -14.34
CA LEU A 36 2.56 -16.11 -14.56
C LEU A 36 2.76 -17.62 -14.38
N PHE A 37 2.35 -18.16 -13.24
CA PHE A 37 2.51 -19.59 -12.95
C PHE A 37 1.60 -20.48 -13.80
N GLY A 38 0.36 -20.06 -14.06
CA GLY A 38 -0.57 -20.77 -14.93
C GLY A 38 -0.11 -20.77 -16.38
N GLY A 39 0.36 -19.63 -16.89
CA GLY A 39 0.94 -19.51 -18.23
C GLY A 39 2.21 -20.33 -18.39
N PHE A 40 3.12 -20.27 -17.41
CA PHE A 40 4.31 -21.10 -17.38
C PHE A 40 3.98 -22.60 -17.32
N ALA A 41 2.98 -22.99 -16.53
CA ALA A 41 2.52 -24.37 -16.44
C ALA A 41 1.95 -24.88 -17.77
N ILE A 42 1.21 -24.05 -18.51
CA ILE A 42 0.66 -24.40 -19.83
C ILE A 42 1.77 -24.55 -20.87
N ILE A 43 2.76 -23.65 -20.88
CA ILE A 43 3.90 -23.73 -21.82
C ILE A 43 4.77 -24.95 -21.49
N SER A 44 4.99 -25.24 -20.21
CA SER A 44 5.93 -26.28 -19.78
C SER A 44 5.35 -27.69 -19.78
N ARG A 45 4.07 -27.84 -19.41
CA ARG A 45 3.42 -29.15 -19.23
C ARG A 45 2.26 -29.38 -20.19
N GLY A 46 2.00 -28.43 -21.08
CA GLY A 46 0.85 -28.45 -21.97
C GLY A 46 -0.43 -27.93 -21.32
N ALA A 47 -1.37 -27.53 -22.17
CA ALA A 47 -2.74 -27.25 -21.74
C ALA A 47 -3.37 -28.55 -21.23
N GLY A 48 -3.80 -28.58 -19.96
CA GLY A 48 -4.44 -29.76 -19.38
C GLY A 48 -5.70 -30.20 -20.17
N PRO A 49 -6.32 -31.34 -19.81
CA PRO A 49 -7.46 -31.93 -20.53
C PRO A 49 -8.69 -31.01 -20.63
N ARG A 50 -8.73 -29.93 -19.85
CA ARG A 50 -9.79 -28.90 -19.86
C ARG A 50 -9.46 -27.68 -20.75
N GLY A 51 -8.35 -27.71 -21.48
CA GLY A 51 -7.88 -26.61 -22.32
C GLY A 51 -7.00 -25.58 -21.59
N PRO A 52 -6.29 -24.72 -22.35
CA PRO A 52 -5.32 -23.77 -21.80
C PRO A 52 -6.02 -22.70 -20.96
N LEU A 53 -7.12 -22.14 -21.46
CA LEU A 53 -7.87 -21.08 -20.77
C LEU A 53 -8.45 -21.55 -19.43
N ASN A 54 -8.98 -22.77 -19.36
CA ASN A 54 -9.58 -23.29 -18.12
C ASN A 54 -8.51 -23.59 -17.07
N THR A 55 -7.36 -24.13 -17.51
CA THR A 55 -6.20 -24.32 -16.64
C THR A 55 -5.70 -22.97 -16.11
N LEU A 56 -5.47 -22.00 -17.00
CA LEU A 56 -5.04 -20.66 -16.64
C LEU A 56 -6.01 -19.98 -15.65
N ALA A 57 -7.31 -19.99 -15.97
CA ALA A 57 -8.35 -19.42 -15.13
C ALA A 57 -8.41 -20.10 -13.76
N THR A 58 -8.21 -21.41 -13.68
CA THR A 58 -8.13 -22.14 -12.40
C THR A 58 -6.95 -21.67 -11.55
N TYR A 59 -5.77 -21.49 -12.16
CA TYR A 59 -4.60 -20.96 -11.46
C TYR A 59 -4.87 -19.53 -10.96
N MET A 60 -5.36 -18.65 -11.84
CA MET A 60 -5.68 -17.26 -11.52
C MET A 60 -6.78 -17.12 -10.45
N ALA A 61 -7.83 -17.95 -10.51
CA ALA A 61 -8.92 -17.93 -9.55
C ALA A 61 -8.48 -18.50 -8.20
N SER A 62 -7.73 -19.60 -8.19
CA SER A 62 -7.21 -20.21 -6.97
C SER A 62 -6.21 -19.28 -6.25
N SER A 63 -5.25 -18.71 -6.98
CA SER A 63 -4.30 -17.76 -6.40
C SER A 63 -4.97 -16.44 -6.05
N GLY A 64 -5.75 -15.85 -6.96
CA GLY A 64 -6.50 -14.61 -6.73
C GLY A 64 -7.42 -14.71 -5.51
N GLY A 65 -8.18 -15.80 -5.39
CA GLY A 65 -9.08 -16.03 -4.27
C GLY A 65 -8.36 -16.19 -2.94
N THR A 66 -7.28 -16.97 -2.89
CA THR A 66 -6.52 -17.20 -1.64
C THR A 66 -5.77 -15.94 -1.20
N PHE A 67 -5.08 -15.25 -2.09
CA PHE A 67 -4.40 -13.99 -1.77
C PHE A 67 -5.39 -12.89 -1.38
N ALA A 68 -6.55 -12.78 -2.06
CA ALA A 68 -7.60 -11.85 -1.66
C ALA A 68 -8.16 -12.17 -0.27
N PHE A 69 -8.39 -13.44 0.04
CA PHE A 69 -8.91 -13.87 1.34
C PHE A 69 -7.94 -13.58 2.48
N PHE A 70 -6.67 -14.00 2.36
CA PHE A 70 -5.66 -13.76 3.39
C PHE A 70 -5.36 -12.27 3.58
N MET A 71 -5.29 -11.48 2.50
CA MET A 71 -5.04 -10.05 2.59
C MET A 71 -6.27 -9.27 3.08
N SER A 72 -7.49 -9.72 2.79
CA SER A 72 -8.73 -9.14 3.32
C SER A 72 -8.76 -9.20 4.85
N ILE A 73 -8.50 -10.39 5.43
CA ILE A 73 -8.42 -10.59 6.88
C ILE A 73 -7.21 -9.84 7.48
N GLY A 74 -6.04 -9.96 6.82
CA GLY A 74 -4.82 -9.26 7.24
C GLY A 74 -4.97 -7.74 7.26
N SER A 75 -5.74 -7.17 6.33
CA SER A 75 -6.03 -5.73 6.27
C SER A 75 -6.82 -5.25 7.48
N VAL A 76 -7.80 -6.03 7.95
CA VAL A 76 -8.56 -5.71 9.17
C VAL A 76 -7.63 -5.73 10.38
N ILE A 77 -6.91 -6.83 10.60
CA ILE A 77 -6.07 -7.01 11.80
C ILE A 77 -4.91 -6.00 11.85
N ARG A 78 -4.28 -5.70 10.71
CA ARG A 78 -3.19 -4.71 10.63
C ARG A 78 -3.67 -3.29 10.93
N THR A 79 -4.93 -2.99 10.62
CA THR A 79 -5.49 -1.65 10.85
C THR A 79 -5.96 -1.46 12.30
N GLU A 80 -6.29 -2.51 13.03
CA GLU A 80 -6.58 -2.43 14.48
C GLU A 80 -5.32 -2.13 15.32
N SER A 81 -4.13 -2.47 14.82
CA SER A 81 -2.86 -2.38 15.55
C SER A 81 -2.01 -1.16 15.21
N GLN A 82 -2.37 -0.38 14.18
CA GLN A 82 -1.72 0.89 13.91
C GLN A 82 -2.47 2.03 14.59
N PRO A 83 -1.91 2.66 15.65
CA PRO A 83 -2.16 4.07 15.87
C PRO A 83 -1.55 4.77 14.67
N SER A 84 -2.35 4.94 13.60
CA SER A 84 -1.96 5.72 12.45
C SER A 84 -1.60 7.09 13.01
N LEU A 85 -0.28 7.38 13.06
CA LEU A 85 0.20 8.74 13.25
C LEU A 85 -0.54 9.52 12.19
N THR A 86 -1.52 10.30 12.66
CA THR A 86 -2.34 11.12 11.80
C THR A 86 -1.38 11.88 10.90
N SER A 87 -1.71 12.07 9.62
CA SER A 87 -0.87 12.89 8.74
C SER A 87 -0.57 14.27 9.35
N ALA A 88 -1.42 14.74 10.26
CA ALA A 88 -1.20 15.85 11.19
C ALA A 88 -0.03 15.64 12.19
N GLN A 89 0.08 14.47 12.84
CA GLN A 89 1.22 14.10 13.67
C GLN A 89 2.50 13.87 12.88
N LEU A 90 2.42 13.29 11.67
CA LEU A 90 3.61 13.12 10.83
C LEU A 90 4.13 14.46 10.32
N SER A 91 3.23 15.37 9.94
CA SER A 91 3.60 16.74 9.53
C SER A 91 4.09 17.59 10.70
N SER A 92 3.60 17.39 11.92
CA SER A 92 4.13 18.07 13.11
C SER A 92 5.50 17.52 13.55
N LEU A 93 5.75 16.22 13.40
CA LEU A 93 7.06 15.62 13.59
C LEU A 93 8.06 16.08 12.52
N GLN A 94 7.61 16.20 11.28
CA GLN A 94 8.43 16.67 10.16
C GLN A 94 8.72 18.17 10.25
N SER A 95 7.81 18.99 10.77
CA SER A 95 8.08 20.41 11.05
C SER A 95 9.12 20.56 12.18
N HIS A 96 9.02 19.75 13.24
CA HIS A 96 10.02 19.73 14.31
C HIS A 96 11.43 19.32 13.83
N TRP A 97 11.53 18.35 12.91
CA TRP A 97 12.81 17.99 12.30
C TRP A 97 13.31 19.06 11.33
N ARG A 98 12.42 19.66 10.53
CA ARG A 98 12.78 20.70 9.55
C ARG A 98 13.27 21.99 10.20
N SER A 99 12.70 22.38 11.35
CA SER A 99 13.18 23.53 12.12
C SER A 99 14.58 23.32 12.73
N ARG A 100 15.01 22.07 12.96
CA ARG A 100 16.37 21.78 13.45
C ARG A 100 17.44 21.84 12.36
N HIS A 101 17.08 21.69 11.08
CA HIS A 101 18.03 21.74 9.96
C HIS A 101 18.10 23.10 9.25
N LEU A 102 17.24 24.06 9.61
CA LEU A 102 17.20 25.39 8.99
C LEU A 102 17.81 26.50 9.84
N HIS A 103 18.69 26.15 10.80
CA HIS A 103 19.65 27.11 11.37
C HIS A 103 21.07 26.93 10.78
N PRO A 104 21.33 27.26 9.50
CA PRO A 104 22.60 27.86 9.17
C PRO A 104 22.57 29.34 9.59
N VAL A 105 23.25 29.64 10.70
CA VAL A 105 23.93 30.92 10.95
C VAL A 105 23.03 32.18 10.95
N GLU A 106 22.21 32.37 11.99
CA GLU A 106 21.80 33.72 12.37
C GLU A 106 22.86 34.32 13.31
N LYS A 107 23.40 35.47 12.88
CA LYS A 107 24.13 36.49 13.63
C LYS A 107 25.51 36.10 14.15
N SER A 108 26.52 36.39 13.35
CA SER A 108 27.73 37.00 13.90
C SER A 108 27.30 38.31 14.60
N PRO A 109 27.47 38.45 15.93
CA PRO A 109 27.37 39.75 16.55
C PRO A 109 28.48 40.61 15.95
N ILE A 110 28.12 41.55 15.07
CA ILE A 110 28.99 42.65 14.69
C ILE A 110 29.20 43.45 15.97
N GLN A 111 30.21 43.04 16.72
CA GLN A 111 31.32 43.86 17.14
C GLN A 111 30.92 45.34 17.29
N ARG A 112 30.23 45.60 18.40
CA ARG A 112 30.49 46.81 19.19
C ARG A 112 32.00 46.91 19.34
N TYR A 113 32.63 47.82 18.60
CA TYR A 113 33.82 48.60 18.92
C TYR A 113 34.33 49.19 17.60
N HIS A 114 33.83 50.37 17.25
CA HIS A 114 34.58 51.54 16.79
C HIS A 114 33.62 52.74 16.79
#